data_AF-A0A7X0NFY3-F1
#
_entry.id   AF-A0A7X0NFY3-F1
#
_cell.length_a   1.000
_cell.length_b   1.000
_cell.length_c   1.000
_cell.angle_alpha   90.00
_cell.angle_beta   90.00
_cell.angle_gamma   90.00
#
_symmetry.space_group_name_H-M   'P 1'
#
loop_
_entity.id
_entity.type
_entity.pdbx_description
1 polymer ?
#
loop_
_entity_poly.entity_id
_entity_poly.type
_entity_poly.pdbx_seq_one_letter_code
_entity_poly.pdbx_strand_id
1 'polypeptide(L)'
;MRISKNSLTILWCGFLLFSSLFAFRLPGIGNSSYWSLALILGSLLLVNNSFSNVKLLVKQKVFYSPIIILLLAALSAFLIPIFHQTYDISMVKTWVNNLFAYIGMSVLACIVVSADARYKNIFKIVFVVLITQAVFVWLMMAIAPLRDLIQGLTKDAATMARMEEYGGARGVGFTSFAAFSFSTIMGALGLYMNFYFAQYRQDKSLILKVIIFFVTIIAGISAGRASIAGFVFGLGFYYFTLGFRHYFTGAMRVGFYCLVLITPLIIYIMSVPALTEVVTSYYKYAFQFLHKYFYAGYVGRSSLDTLDKMYFPLTELQILWGDGKYTGSDGSYYLHTDPGFMRFTLIFGIFPSLVIYFGFLWVMFNYYVINRPYVKNIGVLILAIIGLSFVYHYKGELIMFNVSYMKLIYFIFVSCTLLSLKQKSS
;
A
#
# COMPACT_ATOMS: atom_id res chain seq x y z
N MET A 1 3.08 -22.27 27.36
CA MET A 1 2.76 -20.83 27.17
C MET A 1 1.29 -20.72 26.73
N ARG A 2 0.35 -20.38 27.64
CA ARG A 2 -1.08 -20.23 27.29
C ARG A 2 -1.28 -18.93 26.51
N ILE A 3 -1.64 -19.02 25.23
CA ILE A 3 -2.03 -17.86 24.42
C ILE A 3 -3.41 -17.39 24.92
N SER A 4 -3.54 -16.13 25.33
CA SER A 4 -4.84 -15.59 25.74
C SER A 4 -5.79 -15.49 24.54
N LYS A 5 -7.11 -15.60 24.78
CA LYS A 5 -8.15 -15.46 23.75
C LYS A 5 -7.96 -14.17 22.93
N ASN A 6 -7.67 -13.05 23.59
CA ASN A 6 -7.44 -11.76 22.92
C ASN A 6 -6.18 -11.78 22.01
N SER A 7 -5.12 -12.49 22.43
CA SER A 7 -3.91 -12.63 21.61
C SER A 7 -4.18 -13.46 20.35
N LEU A 8 -5.00 -14.51 20.46
CA LEU A 8 -5.42 -15.32 19.31
C LEU A 8 -6.29 -14.50 18.35
N THR A 9 -7.23 -13.70 18.85
CA THR A 9 -8.04 -12.79 18.02
C THR A 9 -7.18 -11.77 17.28
N ILE A 10 -6.17 -11.18 17.93
CA ILE A 10 -5.26 -10.24 17.28
C ILE A 10 -4.45 -10.93 16.17
N LEU A 11 -3.95 -12.14 16.42
CA LEU A 11 -3.23 -12.93 15.42
C LEU A 11 -4.13 -13.25 14.21
N TRP A 12 -5.36 -13.68 14.49
CA TRP A 12 -6.38 -13.94 13.48
C TRP A 12 -6.68 -12.71 12.63
N CYS A 13 -6.88 -11.55 13.25
CA CYS A 13 -7.08 -10.30 12.53
C CYS A 13 -5.85 -9.91 11.67
N GLY A 14 -4.64 -10.20 12.16
CA GLY A 14 -3.42 -10.00 11.36
C GLY A 14 -3.36 -10.90 10.13
N PHE A 15 -3.76 -12.17 10.26
CA PHE A 15 -3.88 -13.09 9.13
C PHE A 15 -4.94 -12.63 8.12
N LEU A 16 -6.11 -12.20 8.59
CA LEU A 16 -7.17 -11.68 7.73
C LEU A 16 -6.76 -10.39 7.02
N LEU A 17 -6.05 -9.48 7.71
CA LEU A 17 -5.51 -8.27 7.10
C LEU A 17 -4.49 -8.61 6.01
N PHE A 18 -3.50 -9.47 6.31
CA PHE A 18 -2.51 -9.94 5.34
C PHE A 18 -3.18 -10.53 4.10
N SER A 19 -4.13 -11.44 4.31
CA SER A 19 -4.87 -12.11 3.24
C SER A 19 -5.71 -11.15 2.41
N SER A 20 -6.31 -10.15 3.04
CA SER A 20 -7.11 -9.15 2.33
C SER A 20 -6.25 -8.17 1.53
N LEU A 21 -5.08 -7.78 2.05
CA LEU A 21 -4.19 -6.82 1.40
C LEU A 21 -3.50 -7.40 0.15
N PHE A 22 -2.93 -8.60 0.26
CA PHE A 22 -2.14 -9.20 -0.82
C PHE A 22 -2.96 -10.03 -1.82
N ALA A 23 -4.23 -10.32 -1.50
CA ALA A 23 -5.23 -10.89 -2.40
C ALA A 23 -4.75 -12.13 -3.19
N PHE A 24 -3.83 -12.92 -2.63
CA PHE A 24 -3.27 -14.10 -3.28
C PHE A 24 -4.36 -15.11 -3.65
N ARG A 25 -4.17 -15.81 -4.78
CA ARG A 25 -5.10 -16.85 -5.22
C ARG A 25 -4.67 -18.19 -4.60
N LEU A 26 -5.65 -18.98 -4.16
CA LEU A 26 -5.45 -20.38 -3.79
C LEU A 26 -6.25 -21.27 -4.75
N PRO A 27 -5.68 -22.39 -5.24
CA PRO A 27 -6.42 -23.37 -6.03
C PRO A 27 -7.67 -23.85 -5.29
N GLY A 28 -8.80 -23.95 -5.99
CA GLY A 28 -10.10 -24.40 -5.44
C GLY A 28 -10.84 -23.39 -4.57
N ILE A 29 -10.15 -22.47 -3.87
CA ILE A 29 -10.77 -21.50 -2.94
C ILE A 29 -10.96 -20.13 -3.59
N GLY A 30 -10.07 -19.75 -4.52
CA GLY A 30 -10.13 -18.44 -5.19
C GLY A 30 -9.30 -17.35 -4.50
N ASN A 31 -9.67 -16.09 -4.72
CA ASN A 31 -8.90 -14.92 -4.28
C ASN A 31 -9.08 -14.64 -2.77
N SER A 32 -7.95 -14.45 -2.07
CA SER A 32 -7.93 -14.25 -0.62
C SER A 32 -8.59 -13.00 -0.11
N SER A 33 -8.74 -11.98 -0.95
CA SER A 33 -9.55 -10.81 -0.62
C SER A 33 -11.02 -11.15 -0.39
N TYR A 34 -11.59 -12.08 -1.15
CA TYR A 34 -13.03 -12.39 -1.08
C TYR A 34 -13.36 -13.33 0.07
N TRP A 35 -12.60 -14.42 0.24
CA TRP A 35 -12.83 -15.29 1.39
C TRP A 35 -12.43 -14.61 2.70
N SER A 36 -11.43 -13.70 2.71
CA SER A 36 -11.13 -12.94 3.93
C SER A 36 -12.28 -12.02 4.31
N LEU A 37 -12.99 -11.41 3.34
CA LEU A 37 -14.21 -10.64 3.62
C LEU A 37 -15.27 -11.51 4.29
N ALA A 38 -15.55 -12.71 3.76
CA ALA A 38 -16.50 -13.64 4.36
C ALA A 38 -16.11 -14.03 5.79
N LEU A 39 -14.83 -14.35 6.02
CA LEU A 39 -14.30 -14.70 7.35
C LEU A 39 -14.31 -13.51 8.31
N ILE A 40 -14.06 -12.29 7.84
CA ILE A 40 -14.17 -11.07 8.65
C ILE A 40 -15.62 -10.90 9.13
N LEU A 41 -16.60 -11.04 8.23
CA LEU A 41 -18.02 -10.95 8.58
C LEU A 41 -18.43 -12.07 9.53
N GLY A 42 -17.99 -13.32 9.30
CA GLY A 42 -18.23 -14.44 10.21
C GLY A 42 -17.60 -14.23 11.59
N SER A 43 -16.41 -13.62 11.65
CA SER A 43 -15.71 -13.31 12.91
C SER A 43 -16.46 -12.30 13.79
N LEU A 44 -17.35 -11.50 13.20
CA LEU A 44 -18.22 -10.57 13.95
C LEU A 44 -19.12 -11.32 14.94
N LEU A 45 -19.57 -12.53 14.58
CA LEU A 45 -20.42 -13.39 15.41
C LEU A 45 -19.66 -14.06 16.55
N LEU A 46 -18.35 -14.26 16.40
CA LEU A 46 -17.53 -15.05 17.33
C LEU A 46 -16.84 -14.20 18.40
N VAL A 47 -16.63 -12.90 18.13
CA VAL A 47 -15.91 -12.00 19.02
C VAL A 47 -16.89 -11.08 19.76
N ASN A 48 -17.04 -11.30 21.06
CA ASN A 48 -17.86 -10.50 21.95
C ASN A 48 -17.57 -8.99 21.80
N ASN A 49 -18.60 -8.16 21.99
CA ASN A 49 -18.55 -6.69 21.87
C ASN A 49 -18.30 -6.12 20.45
N SER A 50 -18.03 -6.95 19.44
CA SER A 50 -17.78 -6.46 18.07
C SER A 50 -19.00 -5.80 17.44
N PHE A 51 -20.21 -6.33 17.68
CA PHE A 51 -21.45 -5.68 17.28
C PHE A 51 -21.68 -4.33 17.96
N SER A 52 -21.27 -4.18 19.23
CA SER A 52 -21.36 -2.90 19.93
C SER A 52 -20.46 -1.85 19.27
N ASN A 53 -19.24 -2.24 18.90
CA ASN A 53 -18.31 -1.38 18.17
C ASN A 53 -18.84 -1.00 16.78
N VAL A 54 -19.48 -1.94 16.07
CA VAL A 54 -20.14 -1.63 14.78
C VAL A 54 -21.27 -0.63 14.98
N LYS A 55 -22.15 -0.84 15.97
CA LYS A 55 -23.22 0.12 16.29
C LYS A 55 -22.67 1.51 16.64
N LEU A 56 -21.56 1.56 17.39
CA LEU A 56 -20.88 2.81 17.71
C LEU A 56 -20.34 3.50 16.46
N LEU A 57 -19.70 2.76 15.56
CA LEU A 57 -19.11 3.27 14.33
C LEU A 57 -20.16 3.81 13.37
N VAL A 58 -21.23 3.06 13.15
CA VAL A 58 -22.31 3.41 12.21
C VAL A 58 -23.02 4.70 12.64
N LYS A 59 -23.03 5.06 13.93
CA LYS A 59 -23.58 6.35 14.39
C LYS A 59 -22.70 7.57 14.03
N GLN A 60 -21.48 7.36 13.55
CA GLN A 60 -20.53 8.45 13.29
C GLN A 60 -20.58 8.92 11.85
N LYS A 61 -20.59 10.23 11.63
CA LYS A 61 -20.53 10.84 10.28
C LYS A 61 -19.29 10.38 9.49
N VAL A 62 -18.18 10.14 10.19
CA VAL A 62 -16.90 9.69 9.59
C VAL A 62 -17.00 8.26 9.03
N PHE A 63 -17.96 7.45 9.47
CA PHE A 63 -18.20 6.15 8.85
C PHE A 63 -18.80 6.27 7.45
N TYR A 64 -19.68 7.24 7.24
CA TYR A 64 -20.40 7.42 5.98
C TYR A 64 -19.63 8.21 4.92
N SER A 65 -18.67 9.06 5.31
CA SER A 65 -17.97 9.90 4.34
C SER A 65 -17.24 9.10 3.23
N PRO A 66 -16.49 8.02 3.51
CA PRO A 66 -15.87 7.23 2.44
C PRO A 66 -16.91 6.49 1.58
N ILE A 67 -18.00 6.02 2.20
CA ILE A 67 -19.09 5.32 1.49
C ILE A 67 -19.72 6.24 0.46
N ILE A 68 -20.08 7.47 0.84
CA ILE A 68 -20.70 8.44 -0.06
C ILE A 68 -19.77 8.74 -1.24
N ILE A 69 -18.48 8.98 -0.99
CA ILE A 69 -17.51 9.28 -2.05
C ILE A 69 -17.34 8.08 -2.99
N LEU A 70 -17.23 6.86 -2.46
CA LEU A 70 -17.10 5.64 -3.27
C LEU A 70 -18.36 5.37 -4.10
N LEU A 71 -19.55 5.62 -3.54
CA LEU A 71 -20.81 5.51 -4.27
C LEU A 71 -20.91 6.54 -5.38
N LEU A 72 -20.56 7.81 -5.11
CA LEU A 72 -20.53 8.85 -6.15
C LEU A 72 -19.54 8.47 -7.26
N ALA A 73 -18.34 8.00 -6.92
CA ALA A 73 -17.36 7.56 -7.91
C ALA A 73 -17.85 6.36 -8.74
N ALA A 74 -18.50 5.38 -8.11
CA ALA A 74 -19.08 4.23 -8.80
C ALA A 74 -20.22 4.64 -9.73
N LEU A 75 -21.09 5.54 -9.29
CA LEU A 75 -22.19 6.09 -10.10
C LEU A 75 -21.65 6.90 -11.27
N SER A 76 -20.65 7.75 -11.07
CA SER A 76 -19.99 8.48 -12.16
C SER A 76 -19.35 7.53 -13.17
N ALA A 77 -18.68 6.46 -12.70
CA ALA A 77 -18.08 5.44 -13.56
C ALA A 77 -19.09 4.60 -14.35
N PHE A 78 -20.35 4.58 -13.90
CA PHE A 78 -21.43 3.90 -14.61
C PHE A 78 -22.16 4.85 -15.58
N LEU A 79 -22.52 6.05 -15.12
CA LEU A 79 -23.37 6.97 -15.86
C LEU A 79 -22.63 7.72 -16.97
N ILE A 80 -21.37 8.13 -16.76
CA ILE A 80 -20.63 8.95 -17.73
C ILE A 80 -20.35 8.15 -19.03
N PRO A 81 -19.87 6.90 -18.99
CA PRO A 81 -19.73 6.09 -20.20
C PRO A 81 -21.06 5.86 -20.95
N ILE A 82 -22.19 5.80 -20.25
CA ILE A 82 -23.52 5.69 -20.88
C ILE A 82 -23.89 7.01 -21.57
N PHE A 83 -23.66 8.15 -20.92
CA PHE A 83 -23.93 9.47 -21.48
C PHE A 83 -23.11 9.73 -22.76
N HIS A 84 -21.84 9.33 -22.76
CA HIS A 84 -20.95 9.42 -23.93
C HIS A 84 -21.15 8.28 -24.95
N GLN A 85 -22.09 7.35 -24.70
CA GLN A 85 -22.36 6.17 -25.55
C GLN A 85 -21.15 5.27 -25.80
N THR A 86 -20.18 5.28 -24.90
CA THR A 86 -18.98 4.42 -24.95
C THR A 86 -19.22 3.08 -24.28
N TYR A 87 -20.16 3.04 -23.32
CA TYR A 87 -20.57 1.85 -22.55
C TYR A 87 -19.41 1.14 -21.82
N ASP A 88 -18.30 1.83 -21.59
CA ASP A 88 -17.14 1.29 -20.89
C ASP A 88 -17.34 1.32 -19.36
N ILE A 89 -17.96 0.26 -18.84
CA ILE A 89 -18.22 0.09 -17.40
C ILE A 89 -17.11 -0.65 -16.65
N SER A 90 -15.94 -0.85 -17.28
CA SER A 90 -14.83 -1.64 -16.72
C SER A 90 -14.34 -1.14 -15.35
N MET A 91 -14.36 0.18 -15.15
CA MET A 91 -13.91 0.82 -13.91
C MET A 91 -14.87 0.62 -12.71
N VAL A 92 -16.17 0.37 -12.97
CA VAL A 92 -17.21 0.22 -11.94
C VAL A 92 -16.88 -0.91 -10.96
N LYS A 93 -16.38 -2.04 -11.48
CA LYS A 93 -16.00 -3.21 -10.67
C LYS A 93 -15.02 -2.84 -9.56
N THR A 94 -14.04 -1.99 -9.84
CA THR A 94 -13.01 -1.60 -8.86
C THR A 94 -13.59 -0.70 -7.78
N TRP A 95 -14.46 0.26 -8.14
CA TRP A 95 -15.13 1.12 -7.16
C TRP A 95 -16.05 0.32 -6.22
N VAL A 96 -16.85 -0.60 -6.77
CA VAL A 96 -17.69 -1.51 -6.00
C VAL A 96 -16.85 -2.41 -5.09
N ASN A 97 -15.75 -2.96 -5.59
CA ASN A 97 -14.82 -3.74 -4.78
C ASN A 97 -14.22 -2.90 -3.63
N ASN A 98 -13.92 -1.62 -3.86
CA ASN A 98 -13.39 -0.75 -2.82
C ASN A 98 -14.45 -0.40 -1.75
N LEU A 99 -15.73 -0.33 -2.12
CA LEU A 99 -16.83 -0.18 -1.16
C LEU A 99 -16.91 -1.40 -0.21
N PHE A 100 -16.88 -2.61 -0.77
CA PHE A 100 -16.84 -3.83 0.06
C PHE A 100 -15.55 -3.92 0.90
N ALA A 101 -14.43 -3.46 0.35
CA ALA A 101 -13.18 -3.39 1.09
C ALA A 101 -13.26 -2.44 2.29
N TYR A 102 -13.88 -1.27 2.13
CA TYR A 102 -14.11 -0.33 3.22
C TYR A 102 -14.98 -0.95 4.33
N ILE A 103 -16.08 -1.60 3.95
CA ILE A 103 -16.97 -2.29 4.92
C ILE A 103 -16.20 -3.39 5.64
N GLY A 104 -15.49 -4.25 4.90
CA GLY A 104 -14.69 -5.33 5.47
C GLY A 104 -13.63 -4.83 6.45
N MET A 105 -12.86 -3.80 6.08
CA MET A 105 -11.83 -3.25 6.97
C MET A 105 -12.43 -2.52 8.19
N SER A 106 -13.62 -1.93 8.05
CA SER A 106 -14.35 -1.34 9.17
C SER A 106 -14.81 -2.40 10.18
N VAL A 107 -15.31 -3.53 9.68
CA VAL A 107 -15.68 -4.68 10.54
C VAL A 107 -14.45 -5.28 11.20
N LEU A 108 -13.36 -5.48 10.45
CA LEU A 108 -12.10 -5.98 10.99
C LEU A 108 -11.55 -5.06 12.10
N ALA A 109 -11.65 -3.73 11.91
CA ALA A 109 -11.30 -2.74 12.92
C ALA A 109 -12.13 -2.90 14.20
N CYS A 110 -13.46 -3.09 14.07
CA CYS A 110 -14.34 -3.36 15.21
C CYS A 110 -13.92 -4.61 16.00
N ILE A 111 -13.54 -5.70 15.30
CA ILE A 111 -13.10 -6.96 15.92
C ILE A 111 -11.78 -6.77 16.66
N VAL A 112 -10.81 -6.08 16.05
CA VAL A 112 -9.50 -5.78 16.68
C VAL A 112 -9.70 -4.96 17.95
N VAL A 113 -10.55 -3.94 17.91
CA VAL A 113 -10.84 -3.07 19.07
C VAL A 113 -11.61 -3.82 20.16
N SER A 114 -12.40 -4.84 19.84
CA SER A 114 -13.04 -5.72 20.83
C SER A 114 -12.06 -6.61 21.59
N ALA A 115 -10.89 -6.89 21.02
CA ALA A 115 -9.83 -7.67 21.66
C ALA A 115 -8.92 -6.82 22.56
N ASP A 116 -9.42 -5.67 23.05
CA ASP A 116 -8.71 -4.68 23.87
C ASP A 116 -7.41 -4.17 23.22
N ALA A 117 -7.39 -4.10 21.89
CA ALA A 117 -6.25 -3.56 21.17
C ALA A 117 -6.08 -2.07 21.47
N ARG A 118 -4.86 -1.66 21.82
CA ARG A 118 -4.47 -0.24 21.93
C ARG A 118 -3.95 0.27 20.59
N TYR A 119 -3.75 1.59 20.45
CA TYR A 119 -3.17 2.18 19.23
C TYR A 119 -1.87 1.47 18.79
N LYS A 120 -0.99 1.19 19.75
CA LYS A 120 0.26 0.43 19.52
C LYS A 120 0.02 -0.95 18.88
N ASN A 121 -1.06 -1.64 19.23
CA ASN A 121 -1.39 -2.96 18.68
C ASN A 121 -1.78 -2.87 17.21
N ILE A 122 -2.53 -1.84 16.80
CA ILE A 122 -2.93 -1.62 15.40
C ILE A 122 -1.69 -1.50 14.51
N PHE A 123 -0.78 -0.60 14.86
CA PHE A 123 0.46 -0.41 14.10
C PHE A 123 1.40 -1.62 14.21
N LYS A 124 1.37 -2.37 15.33
CA LYS A 124 2.11 -3.63 15.45
C LYS A 124 1.59 -4.69 14.46
N ILE A 125 0.27 -4.82 14.27
CA ILE A 125 -0.31 -5.76 13.30
C ILE A 125 0.20 -5.40 11.89
N VAL A 126 0.12 -4.13 11.51
CA VAL A 126 0.60 -3.64 10.21
C VAL A 126 2.11 -3.89 10.03
N PHE A 127 2.90 -3.66 11.08
CA PHE A 127 4.33 -3.95 11.07
C PHE A 127 4.61 -5.45 10.89
N VAL A 128 3.87 -6.33 11.57
CA VAL A 128 4.01 -7.78 11.38
C VAL A 128 3.65 -8.19 9.96
N VAL A 129 2.59 -7.63 9.37
CA VAL A 129 2.22 -7.86 7.96
C VAL A 129 3.37 -7.52 7.01
N LEU A 130 4.04 -6.37 7.22
CA LEU A 130 5.22 -5.99 6.44
C LEU A 130 6.36 -7.00 6.57
N ILE A 131 6.70 -7.38 7.80
CA ILE A 131 7.82 -8.31 8.05
C ILE A 131 7.52 -9.67 7.43
N THR A 132 6.30 -10.19 7.61
CA THR A 132 5.90 -11.46 7.01
C THR A 132 6.04 -11.41 5.49
N GLN A 133 5.56 -10.35 4.84
CA GLN A 133 5.70 -10.23 3.39
C GLN A 133 7.17 -10.10 2.97
N ALA A 134 7.96 -9.31 3.68
CA ALA A 134 9.39 -9.16 3.39
C ALA A 134 10.12 -10.50 3.50
N VAL A 135 9.83 -11.29 4.53
CA VAL A 135 10.39 -12.66 4.67
C VAL A 135 10.00 -13.53 3.48
N PHE A 136 8.74 -13.52 3.03
CA PHE A 136 8.35 -14.26 1.83
C PHE A 136 9.12 -13.81 0.58
N VAL A 137 9.29 -12.49 0.38
CA VAL A 137 10.09 -11.97 -0.75
C VAL A 137 11.52 -12.50 -0.69
N TRP A 138 12.18 -12.42 0.47
CA TRP A 138 13.54 -12.92 0.65
C TRP A 138 13.65 -14.42 0.40
N LEU A 139 12.74 -15.23 0.94
CA LEU A 139 12.71 -16.67 0.73
C LEU A 139 12.54 -17.01 -0.76
N MET A 140 11.65 -16.30 -1.46
CA MET A 140 11.44 -16.50 -2.90
C MET A 140 12.62 -15.97 -3.75
N MET A 141 13.36 -14.96 -3.29
CA MET A 141 14.58 -14.52 -3.97
C MET A 141 15.72 -15.53 -3.80
N ALA A 142 15.82 -16.15 -2.63
CA ALA A 142 16.88 -17.11 -2.30
C ALA A 142 16.62 -18.52 -2.84
N ILE A 143 15.37 -18.96 -2.91
CA ILE A 143 14.99 -20.34 -3.23
C ILE A 143 14.10 -20.34 -4.49
N ALA A 144 14.71 -20.57 -5.66
CA ALA A 144 13.99 -20.59 -6.94
C ALA A 144 12.82 -21.60 -7.00
N PRO A 145 12.94 -22.86 -6.51
CA PRO A 145 11.81 -23.78 -6.50
C PRO A 145 10.62 -23.29 -5.67
N LEU A 146 10.88 -22.61 -4.55
CA LEU A 146 9.84 -22.03 -3.70
C LEU A 146 9.14 -20.85 -4.41
N ARG A 147 9.93 -20.03 -5.12
CA ARG A 147 9.41 -18.93 -5.93
C ARG A 147 8.47 -19.46 -7.01
N ASP A 148 8.89 -20.46 -7.76
CA ASP A 148 8.13 -20.97 -8.89
C ASP A 148 6.84 -21.67 -8.42
N LEU A 149 6.91 -22.39 -7.29
CA LEU A 149 5.72 -22.93 -6.60
C LEU A 149 4.73 -21.83 -6.19
N ILE A 150 5.20 -20.82 -5.44
CA ILE A 150 4.31 -19.75 -4.95
C ILE A 150 3.74 -18.97 -6.13
N GLN A 151 4.55 -18.62 -7.13
CA GLN A 151 4.09 -17.88 -8.30
C GLN A 151 3.08 -18.67 -9.12
N GLY A 152 3.31 -19.97 -9.31
CA GLY A 152 2.34 -20.86 -9.98
C GLY A 152 1.01 -20.99 -9.23
N LEU A 153 1.02 -20.86 -7.90
CA LEU A 153 -0.20 -20.88 -7.08
C LEU A 153 -0.94 -19.54 -7.07
N THR A 154 -0.20 -18.43 -7.00
CA THR A 154 -0.82 -17.13 -6.70
C THR A 154 -1.09 -16.26 -7.92
N LYS A 155 -0.43 -16.50 -9.07
CA LYS A 155 -0.47 -15.63 -10.26
C LYS A 155 -1.08 -16.31 -11.47
N ASP A 156 -1.69 -15.52 -12.34
CA ASP A 156 -2.16 -15.97 -13.64
C ASP A 156 -1.08 -15.80 -14.73
N ALA A 157 -1.30 -16.43 -15.89
CA ALA A 157 -0.37 -16.41 -17.01
C ALA A 157 -0.06 -14.98 -17.49
N ALA A 158 -1.07 -14.09 -17.49
CA ALA A 158 -0.89 -12.69 -17.88
C ALA A 158 0.02 -11.93 -16.91
N THR A 159 -0.12 -12.14 -15.60
CA THR A 159 0.76 -11.53 -14.59
C THR A 159 2.17 -12.09 -14.67
N MET A 160 2.33 -13.38 -14.94
CA MET A 160 3.63 -14.02 -15.14
C MET A 160 4.36 -13.47 -16.35
N ALA A 161 3.70 -13.35 -17.50
CA ALA A 161 4.28 -12.76 -18.71
C ALA A 161 4.77 -11.32 -18.48
N ARG A 162 3.99 -10.51 -17.76
CA ARG A 162 4.39 -9.13 -17.37
C ARG A 162 5.59 -9.08 -16.43
N MET A 163 5.88 -10.15 -15.69
CA MET A 163 7.04 -10.20 -14.80
C MET A 163 8.31 -10.64 -15.52
N GLU A 164 8.18 -11.53 -16.49
CA GLU A 164 9.29 -11.99 -17.33
C GLU A 164 9.93 -10.83 -18.11
N GLU A 165 9.13 -9.86 -18.57
CA GLU A 165 9.59 -8.63 -19.22
C GLU A 165 10.60 -7.83 -18.34
N TYR A 166 10.56 -8.00 -17.02
CA TYR A 166 11.46 -7.34 -16.06
C TYR A 166 12.55 -8.27 -15.49
N GLY A 167 12.86 -9.37 -16.19
CA GLY A 167 13.95 -10.27 -15.84
C GLY A 167 13.72 -11.09 -14.57
N GLY A 168 12.46 -11.35 -14.20
CA GLY A 168 12.10 -12.26 -13.10
C GLY A 168 12.40 -11.75 -11.67
N ALA A 169 13.09 -10.63 -11.52
CA ALA A 169 13.41 -10.01 -10.22
C ALA A 169 12.27 -9.15 -9.64
N ARG A 170 11.28 -8.80 -10.47
CA ARG A 170 10.18 -7.89 -10.14
C ARG A 170 8.92 -8.66 -9.72
N GLY A 171 8.24 -8.18 -8.69
CA GLY A 171 6.95 -8.72 -8.26
C GLY A 171 7.08 -10.03 -7.47
N VAL A 172 8.26 -10.34 -6.95
CA VAL A 172 8.50 -11.52 -6.13
C VAL A 172 7.86 -11.30 -4.76
N GLY A 173 6.85 -12.10 -4.42
CA GLY A 173 6.13 -12.01 -3.15
C GLY A 173 4.85 -12.83 -3.14
N PHE A 174 4.30 -13.05 -1.94
CA PHE A 174 3.08 -13.81 -1.75
C PHE A 174 1.84 -12.95 -2.03
N THR A 175 1.54 -12.75 -3.31
CA THR A 175 0.44 -11.88 -3.78
C THR A 175 -0.03 -12.32 -5.18
N SER A 176 -1.27 -11.95 -5.54
CA SER A 176 -1.81 -12.20 -6.88
C SER A 176 -1.49 -11.11 -7.90
N PHE A 177 -1.14 -9.90 -7.44
CA PHE A 177 -0.84 -8.78 -8.33
C PHE A 177 0.66 -8.46 -8.29
N ALA A 178 1.23 -8.10 -9.44
CA ALA A 178 2.62 -7.69 -9.55
C ALA A 178 2.77 -6.17 -9.69
N ALA A 179 4.02 -5.71 -9.66
CA ALA A 179 4.39 -4.35 -10.07
C ALA A 179 3.79 -3.23 -9.21
N PHE A 180 2.96 -2.35 -9.80
CA PHE A 180 2.62 -1.05 -9.22
C PHE A 180 1.86 -1.17 -7.89
N SER A 181 0.74 -1.92 -7.86
CA SER A 181 -0.05 -2.10 -6.64
C SER A 181 0.72 -2.75 -5.51
N PHE A 182 1.58 -3.73 -5.81
CA PHE A 182 2.41 -4.37 -4.78
C PHE A 182 3.47 -3.40 -4.23
N SER A 183 4.09 -2.63 -5.12
CA SER A 183 5.08 -1.61 -4.77
C SER A 183 4.50 -0.49 -3.90
N THR A 184 3.29 0.01 -4.19
CA THR A 184 2.65 1.08 -3.41
C THR A 184 2.25 0.60 -2.01
N ILE A 185 1.76 -0.64 -1.86
CA ILE A 185 1.47 -1.25 -0.55
C ILE A 185 2.76 -1.42 0.27
N MET A 186 3.81 -1.99 -0.33
CA MET A 186 5.09 -2.17 0.37
C MET A 186 5.69 -0.82 0.82
N GLY A 187 5.58 0.22 -0.01
CA GLY A 187 5.97 1.56 0.38
C GLY A 187 5.12 2.13 1.51
N ALA A 188 3.79 1.98 1.47
CA ALA A 188 2.90 2.42 2.53
C ALA A 188 3.21 1.71 3.87
N LEU A 189 3.43 0.40 3.83
CA LEU A 189 3.86 -0.39 4.97
C LEU A 189 5.21 0.10 5.52
N GLY A 190 6.16 0.44 4.65
CA GLY A 190 7.44 1.07 5.04
C GLY A 190 7.26 2.40 5.78
N LEU A 191 6.31 3.24 5.34
CA LEU A 191 5.93 4.46 6.04
C LEU A 191 5.36 4.17 7.44
N TYR A 192 4.43 3.21 7.56
CA TYR A 192 3.85 2.84 8.86
C TYR A 192 4.85 2.16 9.80
N MET A 193 5.83 1.43 9.29
CA MET A 193 6.94 0.89 10.08
C MET A 193 7.73 2.01 10.75
N ASN A 194 8.10 3.04 9.98
CA ASN A 194 8.84 4.18 10.51
C ASN A 194 8.00 4.94 11.56
N PHE A 195 6.70 5.12 11.31
CA PHE A 195 5.76 5.65 12.32
C PHE A 195 5.75 4.80 13.59
N TYR A 196 5.69 3.47 13.46
CA TYR A 196 5.68 2.56 14.60
C TYR A 196 6.95 2.66 15.46
N PHE A 197 8.12 2.73 14.83
CA PHE A 197 9.38 2.92 15.55
C PHE A 197 9.49 4.30 16.20
N ALA A 198 9.10 5.36 15.49
CA ALA A 198 9.11 6.71 16.01
C ALA A 198 8.17 6.92 17.19
N GLN A 199 6.97 6.33 17.16
CA GLN A 199 5.92 6.63 18.14
C GLN A 199 5.86 5.62 19.30
N TYR A 200 6.13 4.33 19.06
CA TYR A 200 5.82 3.28 20.04
C TYR A 200 7.01 2.37 20.42
N ARG A 201 8.14 2.49 19.71
CA ARG A 201 9.34 1.64 19.88
C ARG A 201 10.64 2.46 19.78
N GLN A 202 10.65 3.66 20.34
CA GLN A 202 11.84 4.51 20.38
C GLN A 202 13.00 3.83 21.11
N ASP A 203 12.69 3.08 22.18
CA ASP A 203 13.59 2.33 23.05
C ASP A 203 14.39 1.22 22.35
N LYS A 204 13.94 0.76 21.18
CA LYS A 204 14.62 -0.32 20.46
C LYS A 204 15.95 0.14 19.88
N SER A 205 16.92 -0.79 19.91
CA SER A 205 18.28 -0.54 19.43
C SER A 205 18.28 -0.06 17.98
N LEU A 206 19.15 0.92 17.69
CA LEU A 206 19.26 1.50 16.35
C LEU A 206 19.68 0.44 15.32
N ILE A 207 20.58 -0.48 15.70
CA ILE A 207 21.03 -1.57 14.82
C ILE A 207 19.88 -2.48 14.37
N LEU A 208 18.95 -2.82 15.27
CA LEU A 208 17.79 -3.63 14.93
C LEU A 208 16.87 -2.90 13.94
N LYS A 209 16.67 -1.58 14.15
CA LYS A 209 15.88 -0.74 13.24
C LYS A 209 16.53 -0.68 11.85
N VAL A 210 17.85 -0.54 11.78
CA VAL A 210 18.62 -0.52 10.53
C VAL A 210 18.51 -1.86 9.79
N ILE A 211 18.71 -2.99 10.48
CA ILE A 211 18.56 -4.33 9.87
C ILE A 211 17.16 -4.51 9.31
N ILE A 212 16.12 -4.21 10.10
CA ILE A 212 14.72 -4.34 9.67
C ILE A 212 14.42 -3.42 8.48
N PHE A 213 14.95 -2.20 8.49
CA PHE A 213 14.81 -1.27 7.38
C PHE A 213 15.41 -1.85 6.09
N PHE A 214 16.62 -2.43 6.14
CA PHE A 214 17.24 -3.05 4.97
C PHE A 214 16.49 -4.27 4.47
N VAL A 215 16.07 -5.15 5.38
CA VAL A 215 15.26 -6.32 5.02
C VAL A 215 13.98 -5.91 4.29
N THR A 216 13.30 -4.87 4.78
CA THR A 216 12.02 -4.43 4.23
C THR A 216 12.15 -3.56 2.98
N ILE A 217 13.16 -2.69 2.88
CA ILE A 217 13.36 -1.85 1.68
C ILE A 217 13.81 -2.67 0.49
N ILE A 218 14.66 -3.69 0.69
CA ILE A 218 15.07 -4.60 -0.39
C ILE A 218 13.84 -5.38 -0.89
N ALA A 219 13.04 -5.93 0.03
CA ALA A 219 11.78 -6.58 -0.36
C ALA A 219 10.82 -5.62 -1.09
N GLY A 220 10.75 -4.35 -0.65
CA GLY A 220 9.96 -3.32 -1.32
C GLY A 220 10.44 -3.01 -2.73
N ILE A 221 11.75 -2.87 -2.93
CA ILE A 221 12.33 -2.58 -4.26
C ILE A 221 12.08 -3.75 -5.23
N SER A 222 12.12 -5.01 -4.75
CA SER A 222 11.72 -6.18 -5.53
C SER A 222 10.24 -6.13 -5.95
N ALA A 223 9.34 -5.63 -5.09
CA ALA A 223 7.96 -5.36 -5.50
C ALA A 223 7.90 -4.29 -6.61
N GLY A 224 8.68 -3.22 -6.45
CA GLY A 224 8.99 -2.26 -7.49
C GLY A 224 9.57 -0.96 -6.93
N ARG A 225 10.22 -0.17 -7.79
CA ARG A 225 10.88 1.09 -7.39
C ARG A 225 9.96 2.16 -6.80
N ALA A 226 8.64 2.10 -7.03
CA ALA A 226 7.72 3.06 -6.43
C ALA A 226 7.69 2.98 -4.90
N SER A 227 7.98 1.80 -4.31
CA SER A 227 7.98 1.59 -2.86
C SER A 227 8.96 2.51 -2.14
N ILE A 228 10.05 2.92 -2.82
CA ILE A 228 11.08 3.81 -2.30
C ILE A 228 10.46 5.10 -1.77
N ALA A 229 9.45 5.65 -2.45
CA ALA A 229 8.77 6.87 -2.00
C ALA A 229 8.18 6.68 -0.59
N GLY A 230 7.53 5.56 -0.31
CA GLY A 230 6.99 5.28 1.02
C GLY A 230 8.07 5.17 2.11
N PHE A 231 9.22 4.56 1.80
CA PHE A 231 10.36 4.53 2.72
C PHE A 231 10.97 5.93 2.95
N VAL A 232 11.08 6.76 1.91
CA VAL A 232 11.59 8.13 2.01
C VAL A 232 10.66 8.99 2.87
N PHE A 233 9.35 8.96 2.60
CA PHE A 233 8.35 9.64 3.44
C PHE A 233 8.38 9.12 4.89
N GLY A 234 8.56 7.81 5.07
CA GLY A 234 8.71 7.19 6.39
C GLY A 234 9.95 7.68 7.15
N LEU A 235 11.11 7.75 6.50
CA LEU A 235 12.33 8.30 7.10
C LEU A 235 12.17 9.79 7.43
N GLY A 236 11.61 10.57 6.50
CA GLY A 236 11.29 11.98 6.72
C GLY A 236 10.43 12.16 7.97
N PHE A 237 9.37 11.35 8.11
CA PHE A 237 8.54 11.31 9.31
C PHE A 237 9.35 10.93 10.56
N TYR A 238 10.10 9.83 10.51
CA TYR A 238 10.87 9.32 11.67
C TYR A 238 11.77 10.40 12.25
N TYR A 239 12.51 11.08 11.39
CA TYR A 239 13.44 12.12 11.82
C TYR A 239 12.77 13.45 12.18
N PHE A 240 11.67 13.81 11.51
CA PHE A 240 10.85 14.93 11.93
C PHE A 240 10.39 14.77 13.38
N THR A 241 9.96 13.56 13.77
CA THR A 241 9.51 13.30 15.15
C THR A 241 10.61 13.26 16.20
N LEU A 242 11.85 12.96 15.81
CA LEU A 242 13.02 12.95 16.71
C LEU A 242 13.67 14.34 16.84
N GLY A 243 13.47 15.23 15.86
CA GLY A 243 14.05 16.58 15.82
C GLY A 243 15.38 16.66 15.06
N PHE A 244 15.70 17.86 14.56
CA PHE A 244 16.80 18.12 13.61
C PHE A 244 18.21 17.79 14.14
N ARG A 245 18.48 18.01 15.44
CA ARG A 245 19.78 17.65 16.04
C ARG A 245 19.98 16.13 16.11
N HIS A 246 18.92 15.39 16.39
CA HIS A 246 18.92 13.93 16.38
C HIS A 246 18.92 13.35 14.95
N TYR A 247 18.48 14.12 13.95
CA TYR A 247 18.63 13.77 12.54
C TYR A 247 20.09 13.62 12.15
N PHE A 248 20.92 14.66 12.31
CA PHE A 248 22.33 14.63 11.88
C PHE A 248 23.14 13.56 12.63
N THR A 249 23.03 13.52 13.96
CA THR A 249 23.76 12.52 14.76
C THR A 249 23.26 11.10 14.50
N GLY A 250 21.95 10.92 14.31
CA GLY A 250 21.35 9.64 13.94
C GLY A 250 21.76 9.18 12.54
N ALA A 251 21.78 10.08 11.55
CA ALA A 251 22.19 9.81 10.18
C ALA A 251 23.66 9.36 10.12
N MET A 252 24.56 10.01 10.86
CA MET A 252 25.96 9.58 10.97
C MET A 252 26.10 8.18 11.57
N ARG A 253 25.35 7.88 12.64
CA ARG A 253 25.33 6.52 13.25
C ARG A 253 24.78 5.48 12.29
N VAL A 254 23.71 5.80 11.57
CA VAL A 254 23.15 4.92 10.53
C VAL A 254 24.18 4.69 9.43
N GLY A 255 24.85 5.74 8.94
CA GLY A 255 25.93 5.64 7.95
C GLY A 255 27.07 4.73 8.42
N PHE A 256 27.49 4.86 9.68
CA PHE A 256 28.49 3.98 10.28
C PHE A 256 28.00 2.52 10.34
N TYR A 257 26.78 2.26 10.79
CA TYR A 257 26.23 0.90 10.81
C TYR A 257 26.06 0.32 9.40
N CYS A 258 25.69 1.15 8.42
CA CYS A 258 25.64 0.76 7.02
C CYS A 258 27.04 0.32 6.55
N LEU A 259 28.10 1.10 6.83
CA LEU A 259 29.47 0.70 6.51
C LEU A 259 29.85 -0.63 7.17
N VAL A 260 29.63 -0.77 8.48
CA VAL A 260 30.03 -1.97 9.23
C VAL A 260 29.24 -3.22 8.82
N LEU A 261 27.96 -3.10 8.47
CA LEU A 261 27.12 -4.24 8.10
C LEU A 261 27.19 -4.57 6.60
N ILE A 262 27.20 -3.55 5.74
CA ILE A 262 27.09 -3.74 4.29
C ILE A 262 28.45 -4.08 3.68
N THR A 263 29.55 -3.47 4.15
CA THR A 263 30.87 -3.71 3.54
C THR A 263 31.31 -5.17 3.64
N PRO A 264 31.25 -5.85 4.81
CA PRO A 264 31.58 -7.27 4.89
C PRO A 264 30.63 -8.14 4.06
N LEU A 265 29.34 -7.78 4.01
CA LEU A 265 28.34 -8.50 3.22
C LEU A 265 28.63 -8.40 1.71
N ILE A 266 29.00 -7.21 1.22
CA ILE A 266 29.40 -7.01 -0.18
C ILE A 266 30.67 -7.82 -0.49
N ILE A 267 31.68 -7.78 0.37
CA ILE A 267 32.92 -8.55 0.20
C ILE A 267 32.60 -10.06 0.11
N TYR A 268 31.73 -10.55 1.00
CA TYR A 268 31.29 -11.95 0.97
C TYR A 268 30.49 -12.31 -0.30
N ILE A 269 29.59 -11.44 -0.75
CA ILE A 269 28.84 -11.66 -1.98
C ILE A 269 29.81 -11.75 -3.17
N MET A 270 30.79 -10.85 -3.24
CA MET A 270 31.78 -10.80 -4.32
C MET A 270 32.76 -11.98 -4.31
N SER A 271 32.94 -12.66 -3.17
CA SER A 271 33.79 -13.86 -3.10
C SER A 271 33.09 -15.14 -3.55
N VAL A 272 31.76 -15.13 -3.71
CA VAL A 272 30.96 -16.30 -4.12
C VAL A 272 30.34 -16.05 -5.51
N PRO A 273 30.79 -16.74 -6.57
CA PRO A 273 30.33 -16.48 -7.95
C PRO A 273 28.81 -16.59 -8.13
N ALA A 274 28.18 -17.61 -7.54
CA ALA A 274 26.73 -17.82 -7.62
C ALA A 274 25.92 -16.67 -6.98
N LEU A 275 26.40 -16.09 -5.88
CA LEU A 275 25.76 -14.94 -5.24
C LEU A 275 26.00 -13.65 -6.04
N THR A 276 27.19 -13.53 -6.64
CA THR A 276 27.57 -12.37 -7.45
C THR A 276 26.62 -12.21 -8.63
N GLU A 277 26.25 -13.28 -9.33
CA GLU A 277 25.32 -13.21 -10.46
C GLU A 277 23.92 -12.73 -10.04
N VAL A 278 23.36 -13.33 -8.98
CA VAL A 278 22.04 -12.94 -8.42
C VAL A 278 22.03 -11.48 -7.99
N VAL A 279 23.06 -11.05 -7.26
CA VAL A 279 23.17 -9.67 -6.76
C VAL A 279 23.43 -8.69 -7.89
N THR A 280 24.22 -9.06 -8.89
CA THR A 280 24.45 -8.22 -10.08
C THR A 280 23.18 -8.04 -10.89
N SER A 281 22.38 -9.10 -11.08
CA SER A 281 21.06 -9.02 -11.72
C SER A 281 20.12 -8.11 -10.94
N TYR A 282 20.03 -8.29 -9.63
CA TYR A 282 19.21 -7.44 -8.77
C TYR A 282 19.68 -5.98 -8.75
N TYR A 283 20.99 -5.74 -8.68
CA TYR A 283 21.59 -4.42 -8.74
C TYR A 283 21.27 -3.71 -10.07
N LYS A 284 21.42 -4.41 -11.20
CA LYS A 284 21.06 -3.89 -12.53
C LYS A 284 19.57 -3.51 -12.61
N TYR A 285 18.69 -4.27 -11.97
CA TYR A 285 17.26 -3.93 -11.87
C TYR A 285 17.00 -2.74 -10.92
N ALA A 286 17.42 -2.85 -9.66
CA ALA A 286 17.13 -1.89 -8.59
C ALA A 286 17.73 -0.50 -8.89
N PHE A 287 18.98 -0.49 -9.37
CA PHE A 287 19.76 0.70 -9.65
C PHE A 287 19.96 0.94 -11.15
N GLN A 288 19.06 0.42 -11.99
CA GLN A 288 19.10 0.63 -13.44
C GLN A 288 19.34 2.10 -13.83
N PHE A 289 18.77 3.03 -13.06
CA PHE A 289 18.93 4.47 -13.28
C PHE A 289 20.37 4.96 -13.01
N LEU A 290 21.04 4.47 -11.94
CA LEU A 290 22.44 4.77 -11.67
C LEU A 290 23.35 4.13 -12.73
N HIS A 291 23.08 2.87 -13.09
CA HIS A 291 23.85 2.18 -14.12
C HIS A 291 23.80 2.92 -15.45
N LYS A 292 22.63 3.37 -15.89
CA LYS A 292 22.52 4.19 -17.11
C LYS A 292 23.24 5.53 -16.99
N TYR A 293 23.16 6.18 -15.83
CA TYR A 293 23.85 7.46 -15.60
C TYR A 293 25.37 7.34 -15.72
N PHE A 294 25.97 6.38 -15.02
CA PHE A 294 27.43 6.23 -14.99
C PHE A 294 28.01 5.69 -16.30
N TYR A 295 27.31 4.79 -17.01
CA TYR A 295 27.84 4.14 -18.20
C TYR A 295 27.41 4.79 -19.52
N ALA A 296 26.24 5.45 -19.56
CA ALA A 296 25.72 6.04 -20.78
C ALA A 296 25.75 7.58 -20.76
N GLY A 297 26.14 8.21 -19.64
CA GLY A 297 26.27 9.67 -19.52
C GLY A 297 24.95 10.43 -19.45
N TYR A 298 23.81 9.74 -19.41
CA TYR A 298 22.49 10.36 -19.30
C TYR A 298 21.63 9.67 -18.23
N VAL A 299 20.93 10.46 -17.41
CA VAL A 299 19.84 9.97 -16.55
C VAL A 299 18.59 9.78 -17.43
N GLY A 300 18.55 8.74 -18.27
CA GLY A 300 17.36 8.39 -19.07
C GLY A 300 16.79 7.04 -18.65
N ARG A 301 15.87 6.98 -17.67
CA ARG A 301 14.41 7.25 -17.72
C ARG A 301 13.56 6.21 -18.48
N SER A 302 13.82 4.90 -18.38
CA SER A 302 12.92 3.89 -19.00
C SER A 302 11.45 3.95 -18.56
N SER A 303 11.17 4.24 -17.28
CA SER A 303 9.79 4.36 -16.78
C SER A 303 9.35 5.79 -16.49
N LEU A 304 10.25 6.76 -16.57
CA LEU A 304 9.96 8.17 -16.33
C LEU A 304 9.75 8.91 -17.66
N ASP A 305 10.48 8.57 -18.72
CA ASP A 305 10.21 9.10 -20.07
C ASP A 305 8.91 8.55 -20.61
N THR A 306 8.65 7.26 -20.39
CA THR A 306 7.36 6.66 -20.75
C THR A 306 6.23 7.33 -19.96
N LEU A 307 6.46 7.63 -18.68
CA LEU A 307 5.47 8.34 -17.86
C LEU A 307 5.24 9.78 -18.35
N ASP A 308 6.30 10.49 -18.72
CA ASP A 308 6.23 11.86 -19.25
C ASP A 308 5.45 11.88 -20.58
N LYS A 309 5.71 10.91 -21.45
CA LYS A 309 4.94 10.71 -22.70
C LYS A 309 3.47 10.36 -22.48
N MET A 310 3.12 9.81 -21.32
CA MET A 310 1.72 9.53 -20.95
C MET A 310 0.97 10.77 -20.47
N TYR A 311 1.68 11.87 -20.17
CA TYR A 311 1.13 13.19 -19.90
C TYR A 311 1.15 14.04 -21.18
N PHE A 312 0.10 13.89 -21.98
CA PHE A 312 -0.09 14.66 -23.21
C PHE A 312 -1.14 15.77 -23.01
N PRO A 313 -1.12 16.83 -23.83
CA PRO A 313 -2.12 17.88 -23.76
C PRO A 313 -3.51 17.32 -24.07
N LEU A 314 -4.46 17.56 -23.17
CA LEU A 314 -5.87 17.22 -23.35
C LEU A 314 -6.61 18.39 -24.02
N THR A 315 -7.60 18.06 -24.83
CA THR A 315 -8.53 19.07 -25.37
C THR A 315 -9.40 19.65 -24.26
N GLU A 316 -9.95 20.86 -24.46
CA GLU A 316 -10.81 21.51 -23.47
C GLU A 316 -12.04 20.66 -23.11
N LEU A 317 -12.61 19.96 -24.10
CA LEU A 317 -13.74 19.03 -23.90
C LEU A 317 -13.34 17.82 -23.05
N GLN A 318 -12.16 17.24 -23.31
CA GLN A 318 -11.62 16.14 -22.49
C GLN A 318 -11.36 16.57 -21.05
N ILE A 319 -10.89 17.79 -20.84
CA ILE A 319 -10.67 18.31 -19.49
C ILE A 319 -12.01 18.49 -18.78
N LEU A 320 -13.01 19.08 -19.45
CA LEU A 320 -14.27 19.45 -18.81
C LEU A 320 -15.15 18.23 -18.53
N TRP A 321 -15.33 17.36 -19.52
CA TRP A 321 -16.29 16.25 -19.50
C TRP A 321 -15.64 14.87 -19.51
N GLY A 322 -14.40 14.78 -19.99
CA GLY A 322 -13.79 13.51 -20.35
C GLY A 322 -14.37 12.92 -21.63
N ASP A 323 -13.85 11.76 -22.00
CA ASP A 323 -14.30 10.95 -23.13
C ASP A 323 -15.19 9.78 -22.69
N GLY A 324 -15.38 9.55 -21.39
CA GLY A 324 -16.13 8.41 -20.86
C GLY A 324 -15.48 7.05 -21.15
N LYS A 325 -14.16 7.00 -21.38
CA LYS A 325 -13.41 5.77 -21.69
C LYS A 325 -12.29 5.52 -20.69
N TYR A 326 -12.17 4.27 -20.29
CA TYR A 326 -11.13 3.75 -19.40
C TYR A 326 -10.24 2.71 -20.11
N THR A 327 -10.84 1.93 -20.99
CA THR A 327 -10.26 0.82 -21.74
C THR A 327 -10.29 1.15 -23.24
N GLY A 328 -9.18 0.88 -23.93
CA GLY A 328 -9.08 0.96 -25.39
C GLY A 328 -9.76 -0.22 -26.09
N SER A 329 -9.85 -0.13 -27.42
CA SER A 329 -10.40 -1.20 -28.26
C SER A 329 -9.59 -2.50 -28.22
N ASP A 330 -8.32 -2.41 -27.83
CA ASP A 330 -7.38 -3.52 -27.67
C ASP A 330 -7.38 -4.13 -26.25
N GLY A 331 -8.25 -3.63 -25.36
CA GLY A 331 -8.32 -4.08 -23.96
C GLY A 331 -7.24 -3.49 -23.05
N SER A 332 -6.36 -2.63 -23.57
CA SER A 332 -5.40 -1.88 -22.76
C SER A 332 -6.06 -0.61 -22.18
N TYR A 333 -5.32 0.21 -21.43
CA TYR A 333 -5.87 1.49 -20.97
C TYR A 333 -6.10 2.43 -22.15
N TYR A 334 -7.20 3.19 -22.08
CA TYR A 334 -7.54 4.17 -23.11
C TYR A 334 -6.36 5.14 -23.32
N LEU A 335 -5.98 5.35 -24.59
CA LEU A 335 -4.80 6.11 -25.01
C LEU A 335 -3.46 5.61 -24.42
N HIS A 336 -3.40 4.35 -23.98
CA HIS A 336 -2.23 3.70 -23.38
C HIS A 336 -1.59 4.52 -22.23
N THR A 337 -2.41 5.23 -21.47
CA THR A 337 -1.96 6.08 -20.36
C THR A 337 -2.18 5.39 -19.02
N ASP A 338 -1.12 5.27 -18.22
CA ASP A 338 -1.15 4.74 -16.85
C ASP A 338 -1.45 5.78 -15.75
N PRO A 339 -1.00 7.06 -15.83
CA PRO A 339 -1.17 8.06 -14.77
C PRO A 339 -2.60 8.20 -14.26
N GLY A 340 -2.75 8.24 -12.93
CA GLY A 340 -4.05 8.33 -12.29
C GLY A 340 -4.81 9.61 -12.64
N PHE A 341 -4.10 10.75 -12.63
CA PHE A 341 -4.69 12.04 -12.99
C PHE A 341 -5.23 12.06 -14.42
N MET A 342 -4.47 11.52 -15.38
CA MET A 342 -4.90 11.47 -16.79
C MET A 342 -6.13 10.59 -16.93
N ARG A 343 -6.12 9.41 -16.31
CA ARG A 343 -7.23 8.44 -16.44
C ARG A 343 -8.51 8.93 -15.81
N PHE A 344 -8.43 9.57 -14.64
CA PHE A 344 -9.60 10.15 -13.99
C PHE A 344 -10.17 11.29 -14.86
N THR A 345 -9.32 12.18 -15.38
CA THR A 345 -9.80 13.23 -16.28
C THR A 345 -10.37 12.67 -17.59
N LEU A 346 -9.75 11.67 -18.21
CA LEU A 346 -10.22 11.08 -19.46
C LEU A 346 -11.54 10.31 -19.32
N ILE A 347 -11.80 9.67 -18.18
CA ILE A 347 -13.08 8.98 -17.99
C ILE A 347 -14.15 9.91 -17.43
N PHE A 348 -13.82 10.79 -16.48
CA PHE A 348 -14.80 11.58 -15.73
C PHE A 348 -14.89 13.04 -16.10
N GLY A 349 -13.86 13.61 -16.72
CA GLY A 349 -13.62 15.04 -16.73
C GLY A 349 -13.18 15.57 -15.35
N ILE A 350 -13.01 16.88 -15.27
CA ILE A 350 -12.45 17.54 -14.10
C ILE A 350 -13.38 17.50 -12.88
N PHE A 351 -14.70 17.66 -13.06
CA PHE A 351 -15.61 17.81 -11.92
C PHE A 351 -15.73 16.55 -11.06
N PRO A 352 -16.07 15.36 -11.59
CA PRO A 352 -16.15 14.17 -10.74
C PRO A 352 -14.76 13.75 -10.23
N SER A 353 -13.70 14.00 -11.00
CA SER A 353 -12.32 13.81 -10.53
C SER A 353 -12.00 14.66 -9.29
N LEU A 354 -12.36 15.94 -9.30
CA LEU A 354 -12.20 16.84 -8.16
C LEU A 354 -13.02 16.38 -6.95
N VAL A 355 -14.25 15.88 -7.15
CA VAL A 355 -15.07 15.31 -6.07
C VAL A 355 -14.34 14.13 -5.40
N ILE A 356 -13.68 13.26 -6.18
CA ILE A 356 -12.90 12.14 -5.64
C ILE A 356 -11.69 12.65 -4.84
N TYR A 357 -10.93 13.62 -5.38
CA TYR A 357 -9.74 14.16 -4.71
C TYR A 357 -10.08 14.93 -3.43
N PHE A 358 -11.05 15.85 -3.50
CA PHE A 358 -11.52 16.59 -2.32
C PHE A 358 -12.20 15.65 -1.32
N GLY A 359 -12.93 14.65 -1.80
CA GLY A 359 -13.50 13.61 -0.95
C GLY A 359 -12.42 12.86 -0.17
N PHE A 360 -11.34 12.43 -0.83
CA PHE A 360 -10.21 11.79 -0.16
C PHE A 360 -9.58 12.70 0.90
N LEU A 361 -9.32 13.97 0.57
CA LEU A 361 -8.78 14.96 1.51
C LEU A 361 -9.73 15.18 2.71
N TRP A 362 -11.03 15.26 2.46
CA TRP A 362 -12.06 15.40 3.48
C TRP A 362 -12.10 14.20 4.42
N VAL A 363 -12.02 12.97 3.90
CA VAL A 363 -11.93 11.75 4.71
C VAL A 363 -10.69 11.77 5.60
N MET A 364 -9.52 12.11 5.03
CA MET A 364 -8.27 12.22 5.79
C MET A 364 -8.34 13.28 6.88
N PHE A 365 -8.94 14.44 6.58
CA PHE A 365 -9.13 15.51 7.54
C PHE A 365 -10.03 15.10 8.71
N ASN A 366 -11.13 14.39 8.43
CA ASN A 366 -12.00 13.85 9.47
C ASN A 366 -11.26 12.86 10.39
N TYR A 367 -10.45 11.97 9.83
CA TYR A 367 -9.60 11.10 10.64
C TYR A 367 -8.60 11.89 11.48
N TYR A 368 -8.01 12.96 10.96
CA TYR A 368 -7.13 13.83 11.73
C TYR A 368 -7.84 14.45 12.93
N VAL A 369 -8.99 15.10 12.71
CA VAL A 369 -9.72 15.84 13.75
C VAL A 369 -10.09 14.94 14.92
N ILE A 370 -10.53 13.71 14.65
CA ILE A 370 -10.92 12.77 15.71
C ILE A 370 -9.70 12.24 16.48
N ASN A 371 -8.62 11.90 15.78
CA ASN A 371 -7.49 11.17 16.38
C ASN A 371 -6.41 12.09 16.97
N ARG A 372 -6.35 13.37 16.59
CA ARG A 372 -5.32 14.32 17.06
C ARG A 372 -5.17 14.47 18.58
N PRO A 373 -6.24 14.37 19.41
CA PRO A 373 -6.07 14.48 20.86
C PRO A 373 -5.41 13.25 21.49
N TYR A 374 -5.48 12.09 20.81
CA TYR A 374 -5.13 10.80 21.40
C TYR A 374 -3.88 10.16 20.79
N VAL A 375 -3.56 10.49 19.55
CA VAL A 375 -2.40 9.93 18.83
C VAL A 375 -1.43 11.05 18.47
N LYS A 376 -0.28 11.09 19.16
CA LYS A 376 0.79 12.05 18.87
C LYS A 376 1.26 11.90 17.42
N ASN A 377 1.58 13.02 16.78
CA ASN A 377 2.08 13.11 15.40
C ASN A 377 1.13 12.55 14.31
N ILE A 378 -0.15 12.30 14.62
CA ILE A 378 -1.12 11.78 13.65
C ILE A 378 -1.34 12.72 12.45
N GLY A 379 -1.30 14.04 12.68
CA GLY A 379 -1.41 15.03 11.60
C GLY A 379 -0.27 14.93 10.58
N VAL A 380 0.96 14.72 11.06
CA VAL A 380 2.13 14.55 10.19
C VAL A 380 2.05 13.20 9.45
N LEU A 381 1.56 12.14 10.10
CA LEU A 381 1.31 10.85 9.44
C LEU A 381 0.29 10.99 8.31
N ILE A 382 -0.82 11.69 8.56
CA ILE A 382 -1.87 11.94 7.57
C ILE A 382 -1.33 12.77 6.41
N LEU A 383 -0.57 13.84 6.69
CA LEU A 383 0.06 14.65 5.65
C LEU A 383 1.03 13.82 4.79
N ALA A 384 1.83 12.95 5.42
CA ALA A 384 2.73 12.05 4.71
C ALA A 384 1.98 11.04 3.82
N ILE A 385 0.84 10.51 4.29
CA ILE A 385 -0.02 9.62 3.49
C ILE A 385 -0.68 10.37 2.33
N ILE A 386 -1.13 11.61 2.54
CA ILE A 386 -1.69 12.45 1.47
C ILE A 386 -0.62 12.68 0.40
N GLY A 387 0.57 13.17 0.80
CA GLY A 387 1.68 13.40 -0.12
C GLY A 387 2.09 12.13 -0.86
N LEU A 388 2.24 11.01 -0.15
CA LEU A 388 2.55 9.72 -0.75
C LEU A 388 1.46 9.27 -1.75
N SER A 389 0.19 9.47 -1.41
CA SER A 389 -0.93 9.08 -2.26
C SER A 389 -0.93 9.87 -3.57
N PHE A 390 -0.63 11.17 -3.53
CA PHE A 390 -0.51 12.00 -4.74
C PHE A 390 0.73 11.66 -5.57
N VAL A 391 1.88 11.39 -4.94
CA VAL A 391 3.08 10.92 -5.63
C VAL A 391 2.81 9.61 -6.38
N TYR A 392 2.11 8.68 -5.75
CA TYR A 392 1.69 7.47 -6.45
C TYR A 392 0.62 7.74 -7.49
N HIS A 393 -0.32 8.66 -7.24
CA HIS A 393 -1.38 8.99 -8.18
C HIS A 393 -0.86 9.59 -9.49
N TYR A 394 0.22 10.36 -9.41
CA TYR A 394 0.96 10.85 -10.56
C TYR A 394 1.49 9.72 -11.45
N LYS A 395 1.84 8.57 -10.86
CA LYS A 395 2.33 7.41 -11.61
C LYS A 395 1.22 6.45 -12.04
N GLY A 396 0.17 6.32 -11.24
CA GLY A 396 -0.93 5.39 -11.52
C GLY A 396 -2.11 5.61 -10.59
N GLU A 397 -3.30 5.24 -11.04
CA GLU A 397 -4.55 5.37 -10.27
C GLU A 397 -4.43 4.76 -8.86
N LEU A 398 -4.71 5.58 -7.83
CA LEU A 398 -4.49 5.19 -6.45
C LEU A 398 -5.52 5.79 -5.51
N ILE A 399 -5.70 7.11 -5.54
CA ILE A 399 -6.62 7.84 -4.65
C ILE A 399 -8.03 7.26 -4.76
N MET A 400 -8.53 6.72 -3.64
CA MET A 400 -9.81 6.02 -3.50
C MET A 400 -10.06 4.87 -4.49
N PHE A 401 -9.05 4.44 -5.25
CA PHE A 401 -9.22 3.44 -6.31
C PHE A 401 -8.39 2.17 -6.09
N ASN A 402 -7.12 2.31 -5.68
CA ASN A 402 -6.28 1.15 -5.41
C ASN A 402 -6.75 0.45 -4.13
N VAL A 403 -7.53 -0.62 -4.31
CA VAL A 403 -8.25 -1.32 -3.24
C VAL A 403 -7.32 -1.77 -2.12
N SER A 404 -6.18 -2.39 -2.44
CA SER A 404 -5.26 -2.91 -1.42
C SER A 404 -4.56 -1.81 -0.63
N TYR A 405 -4.14 -0.72 -1.28
CA TYR A 405 -3.59 0.45 -0.59
C TYR A 405 -4.64 1.10 0.33
N MET A 406 -5.88 1.24 -0.17
CA MET A 406 -6.97 1.85 0.58
C MET A 406 -7.43 1.00 1.77
N LYS A 407 -7.43 -0.33 1.66
CA LYS A 407 -7.70 -1.24 2.79
C LYS A 407 -6.79 -0.97 3.99
N LEU A 408 -5.51 -0.73 3.74
CA LEU A 408 -4.53 -0.45 4.80
C LEU A 408 -4.88 0.85 5.54
N ILE A 409 -5.21 1.90 4.79
CA ILE A 409 -5.66 3.19 5.31
C ILE A 409 -6.95 3.02 6.13
N TYR A 410 -7.96 2.37 5.54
CA TYR A 410 -9.25 2.14 6.20
C TYR A 410 -9.09 1.38 7.50
N PHE A 411 -8.34 0.28 7.51
CA PHE A 411 -8.09 -0.51 8.71
C PHE A 411 -7.47 0.33 9.83
N ILE A 412 -6.38 1.06 9.53
CA ILE A 412 -5.65 1.83 10.53
C ILE A 412 -6.51 2.96 11.09
N PHE A 413 -7.09 3.80 10.23
CA PHE A 413 -7.77 5.00 10.68
C PHE A 413 -9.16 4.74 11.24
N VAL A 414 -9.89 3.73 10.77
CA VAL A 414 -11.14 3.30 11.41
C VAL A 414 -10.85 2.72 12.79
N SER A 415 -9.81 1.89 12.92
CA SER A 415 -9.40 1.32 14.22
C SER A 415 -8.98 2.41 15.22
N CYS A 416 -8.17 3.39 14.80
CA CYS A 416 -7.78 4.51 15.67
C CYS A 416 -9.00 5.37 16.05
N THR A 417 -9.90 5.63 15.09
CA THR A 417 -11.13 6.41 15.32
C THR A 417 -12.02 5.73 16.35
N LEU A 418 -12.23 4.42 16.25
CA LEU A 418 -12.98 3.64 17.23
C LEU A 418 -12.39 3.73 18.64
N LEU A 419 -11.06 3.65 18.77
CA LEU A 419 -10.39 3.82 20.06
C LEU A 419 -10.57 5.23 20.61
N SER A 420 -10.44 6.25 19.77
CA SER A 420 -10.63 7.66 20.16
C SER A 420 -12.06 7.92 20.65
N LEU A 421 -13.06 7.35 19.98
CA LEU A 421 -14.46 7.47 20.37
C LEU A 421 -14.75 6.80 21.72
N LYS A 422 -14.17 5.61 21.96
CA LYS A 422 -14.31 4.93 23.26
C LYS A 422 -13.66 5.71 24.40
N GLN A 423 -12.49 6.29 24.16
CA GLN A 423 -11.80 7.14 25.14
C GLN A 423 -12.54 8.45 25.43
N LYS A 424 -13.37 8.95 24.50
CA LYS A 424 -14.22 10.12 24.73
C LYS A 424 -15.47 9.79 25.55
N SER A 425 -15.94 8.54 25.50
CA SER A 425 -17.15 8.08 26.23
C SER A 425 -16.87 7.55 27.63
N SER A 426 -15.60 7.26 27.95
CA SER A 426 -15.10 6.91 29.28
C SER A 426 -14.66 8.17 30.01
#